data_AF-A0A1C6U6J1-F1
#
_entry.id   AF-A0A1C6U6J1-F1
#
_cell.length_a   1.000
_cell.length_b   1.000
_cell.length_c   1.000
_cell.angle_alpha   90.00
_cell.angle_beta   90.00
_cell.angle_gamma   90.00
#
_symmetry.space_group_name_H-M   'P 1'
#
loop_
_entity.id
_entity.type
_entity.pdbx_description
1 polymer ?
#
loop_
_entity_poly.entity_id
_entity_poly.type
_entity_poly.pdbx_seq_one_letter_code
_entity_poly.pdbx_strand_id
1 'polypeptide(L)'
;MRRFFLGLAALQMLAVVAQFFLAASGAFDTAPRDEAFRAHRVLGPAVVLIAVLAVVVAATARMPGRLIGMSGLVAGLAVVQFVIKAIATALDGAGGGTTAGDLVFGLHAVNGLAIVAVTGRILRQARQLSRPAAPTEQAP
;
A
#
# COMPACT_ATOMS: atom_id res chain seq x y z
N MET A 1 -21.28 -5.83 -4.27
CA MET A 1 -19.93 -5.45 -4.75
C MET A 1 -19.33 -4.19 -4.10
N ARG A 2 -20.04 -3.05 -4.01
CA ARG A 2 -19.48 -1.82 -3.40
C ARG A 2 -19.01 -2.00 -1.94
N ARG A 3 -19.82 -2.65 -1.10
CA ARG A 3 -19.44 -2.99 0.29
C ARG A 3 -18.24 -3.94 0.37
N PHE A 4 -18.14 -4.88 -0.56
CA PHE A 4 -17.00 -5.79 -0.64
C PHE A 4 -15.71 -5.04 -1.01
N PHE A 5 -15.77 -4.17 -2.02
CA PHE A 5 -14.66 -3.30 -2.38
C PHE A 5 -14.27 -2.36 -1.23
N LEU A 6 -15.24 -1.82 -0.48
CA LEU A 6 -14.96 -1.05 0.74
C LEU A 6 -14.20 -1.88 1.79
N GLY A 7 -14.63 -3.13 2.03
CA GLY A 7 -13.92 -4.05 2.93
C GLY A 7 -12.48 -4.29 2.48
N LEU A 8 -12.28 -4.52 1.18
CA LEU A 8 -10.96 -4.72 0.59
C LEU A 8 -10.08 -3.46 0.67
N ALA A 9 -10.64 -2.28 0.44
CA ALA A 9 -9.93 -1.01 0.60
C ALA A 9 -9.53 -0.75 2.07
N ALA A 10 -10.38 -1.14 3.02
CA ALA A 10 -10.06 -1.06 4.45
C ALA A 10 -8.96 -2.05 4.84
N LEU A 11 -9.01 -3.28 4.32
CA LEU A 11 -7.97 -4.28 4.51
C LEU A 11 -6.62 -3.83 3.93
N GLN A 12 -6.63 -3.26 2.71
CA GLN A 12 -5.42 -2.67 2.10
C GLN A 12 -4.83 -1.58 3.01
N MET A 13 -5.65 -0.66 3.51
CA MET A 13 -5.20 0.41 4.41
C MET A 13 -4.59 -0.17 5.69
N LEU A 14 -5.26 -1.13 6.31
CA LEU A 14 -4.77 -1.79 7.52
C LEU A 14 -3.42 -2.50 7.27
N ALA A 15 -3.30 -3.22 6.16
CA ALA A 15 -2.08 -3.93 5.81
C ALA A 15 -0.90 -2.97 5.54
N VAL A 16 -1.13 -1.83 4.88
CA VAL A 16 -0.11 -0.80 4.67
C VAL A 16 0.28 -0.14 5.99
N VAL A 17 -0.66 0.16 6.89
CA VAL A 17 -0.35 0.69 8.23
C VAL A 17 0.46 -0.32 9.04
N ALA A 18 0.08 -1.60 9.00
CA ALA A 18 0.84 -2.67 9.65
C ALA A 18 2.26 -2.80 9.06
N GLN A 19 2.43 -2.65 7.75
CA GLN A 19 3.76 -2.59 7.12
C GLN A 19 4.64 -1.46 7.68
N PHE A 20 4.08 -0.27 7.85
CA PHE A 20 4.78 0.87 8.45
C PHE A 20 5.14 0.63 9.92
N PHE A 21 4.18 0.09 10.69
CA PHE A 21 4.43 -0.27 12.08
C PHE A 21 5.58 -1.27 12.19
N LEU A 22 5.56 -2.35 11.41
CA LEU A 22 6.62 -3.37 11.41
C LEU A 22 7.97 -2.82 10.93
N ALA A 23 7.98 -1.89 9.97
CA ALA A 23 9.21 -1.22 9.55
C ALA A 23 9.77 -0.35 10.67
N ALA A 24 8.93 0.42 11.36
CA ALA A 24 9.34 1.22 12.51
C ALA A 24 9.86 0.34 13.64
N SER A 25 9.13 -0.73 14.00
CA SER A 25 9.59 -1.70 15.01
C SER A 25 10.96 -2.27 14.66
N GLY A 26 11.18 -2.71 13.42
CA GLY A 26 12.48 -3.22 12.97
C GLY A 26 13.59 -2.16 12.97
N ALA A 27 13.26 -0.87 12.80
CA ALA A 27 14.24 0.22 12.87
C ALA A 27 14.74 0.51 14.30
N PHE A 28 13.96 0.13 15.32
CA PHE A 28 14.34 0.27 16.73
C PHE A 28 14.77 -1.06 17.38
N ASP A 29 14.79 -2.15 16.61
CA ASP A 29 15.25 -3.46 17.07
C ASP A 29 16.79 -3.52 16.99
N THR A 30 17.42 -4.14 18.00
CA THR A 30 18.88 -4.30 18.09
C THR A 30 19.39 -5.58 17.44
N ALA A 31 18.48 -6.47 17.00
CA ALA A 31 18.82 -7.65 16.24
C ALA A 31 19.47 -7.30 14.87
N PRO A 32 20.20 -8.24 14.24
CA PRO A 32 20.68 -8.05 12.88
C PRO A 32 19.57 -7.62 11.93
N ARG A 33 19.87 -6.75 10.95
CA ARG A 33 18.88 -6.14 10.05
C ARG A 33 17.95 -7.16 9.37
N ASP A 34 18.48 -8.31 8.98
CA ASP A 34 17.65 -9.35 8.39
C ASP A 34 16.63 -9.89 9.39
N GLU A 35 16.98 -10.07 10.65
CA GLU A 35 16.05 -10.54 11.69
C GLU A 35 15.06 -9.44 12.08
N ALA A 36 15.55 -8.24 12.37
CA ALA A 36 14.77 -7.07 12.78
C ALA A 36 13.61 -6.74 11.82
N PHE A 37 13.86 -6.83 10.51
CA PHE A 37 12.84 -6.51 9.49
C PHE A 37 12.10 -7.73 8.94
N ARG A 38 12.28 -8.93 9.51
CA ARG A 38 11.71 -10.17 8.96
C ARG A 38 10.20 -10.08 8.79
N ALA A 39 9.47 -9.64 9.81
CA ALA A 39 8.02 -9.54 9.77
C ALA A 39 7.53 -8.55 8.69
N HIS A 40 8.19 -7.39 8.58
CA HIS A 40 7.93 -6.42 7.52
C HIS A 40 8.12 -7.05 6.13
N ARG A 41 9.23 -7.77 5.90
CA ARG A 41 9.49 -8.42 4.60
C ARG A 41 8.49 -9.52 4.27
N VAL A 42 8.02 -10.29 5.24
CA VAL A 42 7.02 -11.36 5.02
C VAL A 42 5.65 -10.78 4.64
N LEU A 43 5.22 -9.68 5.26
CA LEU A 43 3.92 -9.07 4.96
C LEU A 43 3.92 -8.27 3.64
N GLY A 44 5.07 -7.81 3.14
CA GLY A 44 5.19 -7.03 1.91
C GLY A 44 4.50 -7.65 0.67
N PRO A 45 4.78 -8.91 0.30
CA PRO A 45 4.11 -9.58 -0.82
C PRO A 45 2.59 -9.68 -0.68
N ALA A 46 2.08 -9.84 0.55
CA ALA A 46 0.63 -9.87 0.78
C ALA A 46 -0.02 -8.50 0.48
N VAL A 47 0.67 -7.39 0.77
CA VAL A 47 0.19 -6.04 0.41
C VAL A 47 0.08 -5.85 -1.10
N VAL A 48 1.01 -6.42 -1.88
CA VAL A 48 0.94 -6.43 -3.36
C VAL A 48 -0.27 -7.25 -3.82
N LEU A 49 -0.45 -8.45 -3.27
CA LEU A 49 -1.57 -9.31 -3.63
C LEU A 49 -2.92 -8.63 -3.36
N ILE A 50 -3.10 -8.04 -2.18
CA ILE A 50 -4.33 -7.31 -1.82
C ILE A 50 -4.53 -6.13 -2.78
N ALA A 51 -3.47 -5.43 -3.18
CA ALA A 51 -3.57 -4.30 -4.11
C ALA A 51 -4.02 -4.74 -5.51
N VAL A 52 -3.46 -5.83 -6.02
CA VAL A 52 -3.87 -6.43 -7.30
C VAL A 52 -5.32 -6.90 -7.24
N LEU A 53 -5.72 -7.57 -6.15
CA LEU A 53 -7.11 -7.98 -5.95
C LEU A 53 -8.04 -6.76 -5.90
N ALA A 54 -7.63 -5.64 -5.30
CA ALA A 54 -8.41 -4.42 -5.28
C ALA A 54 -8.66 -3.87 -6.70
N VAL A 55 -7.67 -3.95 -7.60
CA VAL A 55 -7.83 -3.58 -9.02
C VAL A 55 -8.87 -4.47 -9.70
N VAL A 56 -8.71 -5.80 -9.58
CA VAL A 56 -9.60 -6.78 -10.21
C VAL A 56 -11.03 -6.60 -9.72
N VAL A 57 -11.21 -6.47 -8.40
CA VAL A 57 -12.54 -6.25 -7.80
C VAL A 57 -13.13 -4.92 -8.22
N ALA A 58 -12.34 -3.83 -8.27
CA ALA A 58 -12.83 -2.53 -8.73
C ALA A 58 -13.31 -2.59 -10.18
N ALA A 59 -12.54 -3.25 -11.06
CA ALA A 59 -12.85 -3.39 -12.49
C ALA A 59 -14.09 -4.27 -12.72
N THR A 60 -14.11 -5.46 -12.13
CA THR A 60 -15.24 -6.41 -12.26
C THR A 60 -16.54 -5.86 -11.65
N ALA A 61 -16.44 -5.10 -10.56
CA ALA A 61 -17.57 -4.41 -9.96
C ALA A 61 -18.00 -3.13 -10.71
N ARG A 62 -17.30 -2.77 -11.80
CA ARG A 62 -17.54 -1.56 -12.59
C ARG A 62 -17.55 -0.28 -11.73
N MET A 63 -16.57 -0.17 -10.83
CA MET A 63 -16.35 1.05 -10.05
C MET A 63 -15.99 2.22 -10.99
N PRO A 64 -16.19 3.48 -10.55
CA PRO A 64 -15.74 4.65 -11.31
C PRO A 64 -14.28 4.50 -11.78
N GLY A 65 -13.99 4.85 -13.03
CA GLY A 65 -12.66 4.65 -13.63
C GLY A 65 -11.51 5.24 -12.81
N ARG A 66 -11.74 6.37 -12.14
CA ARG A 66 -10.78 6.96 -11.20
C ARG A 66 -10.41 6.03 -10.03
N LEU A 67 -11.36 5.27 -9.49
CA LEU A 67 -11.09 4.31 -8.41
C LEU A 67 -10.30 3.11 -8.94
N ILE A 68 -10.64 2.60 -10.12
CA ILE A 68 -9.87 1.53 -10.78
C ILE A 68 -8.43 1.99 -11.01
N GLY A 69 -8.23 3.20 -11.57
CA GLY A 69 -6.92 3.78 -11.82
C GLY A 69 -6.11 4.00 -10.53
N MET A 70 -6.73 4.49 -9.44
CA MET A 70 -6.04 4.64 -8.16
C MET A 70 -5.68 3.30 -7.52
N SER A 71 -6.55 2.28 -7.61
CA SER A 71 -6.19 0.92 -7.18
C SER A 71 -5.02 0.38 -8.00
N GLY A 72 -5.01 0.63 -9.32
CA GLY A 72 -3.90 0.26 -10.20
C GLY A 72 -2.60 0.97 -9.83
N LEU A 73 -2.68 2.26 -9.51
CA LEU A 73 -1.57 3.04 -9.00
C LEU A 73 -1.01 2.43 -7.71
N VAL A 74 -1.85 2.06 -6.73
CA VAL A 74 -1.38 1.42 -5.50
C VAL A 74 -0.67 0.09 -5.80
N ALA A 75 -1.21 -0.73 -6.70
CA ALA A 75 -0.55 -1.97 -7.10
C ALA A 75 0.82 -1.72 -7.75
N GLY A 76 0.91 -0.75 -8.66
CA GLY A 76 2.16 -0.34 -9.31
C GLY A 76 3.18 0.20 -8.29
N LEU A 77 2.77 1.11 -7.41
CA LEU A 77 3.64 1.65 -6.36
C LEU A 77 4.12 0.56 -5.39
N ALA A 78 3.28 -0.44 -5.08
CA ALA A 78 3.66 -1.57 -4.24
C ALA A 78 4.72 -2.45 -4.91
N VAL A 79 4.66 -2.65 -6.24
CA VAL A 79 5.74 -3.32 -6.99
C VAL A 79 7.01 -2.46 -7.01
N VAL A 80 6.88 -1.15 -7.19
CA VAL A 80 8.01 -0.20 -7.14
C VAL A 80 8.77 -0.28 -5.81
N GLN A 81 8.14 -0.65 -4.70
CA GLN A 81 8.85 -0.88 -3.43
C GLN A 81 9.98 -1.93 -3.54
N PHE A 82 9.73 -3.01 -4.28
CA PHE A 82 10.73 -4.07 -4.52
C PHE A 82 11.80 -3.61 -5.50
N VAL A 83 11.42 -2.82 -6.51
CA VAL A 83 12.36 -2.24 -7.48
C VAL A 83 13.34 -1.30 -6.77
N ILE A 84 12.84 -0.39 -5.92
CA ILE A 84 13.68 0.52 -5.14
C ILE A 84 14.68 -0.27 -4.29
N LYS A 85 14.20 -1.31 -3.57
CA LYS A 85 15.08 -2.18 -2.78
C LYS A 85 16.15 -2.82 -3.65
N ALA A 86 15.78 -3.41 -4.78
CA ALA A 86 16.71 -4.11 -5.67
C ALA A 86 17.80 -3.17 -6.21
N ILE A 87 17.43 -1.94 -6.60
CA ILE A 87 18.38 -0.92 -7.07
C ILE A 87 19.29 -0.50 -5.92
N ALA A 88 18.75 -0.21 -4.73
CA ALA A 88 19.57 0.14 -3.57
C ALA A 88 20.61 -0.95 -3.24
N THR A 89 20.18 -2.22 -3.20
CA THR A 89 21.09 -3.36 -2.98
C THR A 89 22.15 -3.49 -4.06
N ALA A 90 21.82 -3.21 -5.33
CA ALA A 90 22.81 -3.23 -6.40
C ALA A 90 23.87 -2.11 -6.24
N LEU A 91 23.50 -0.99 -5.62
CA LEU A 91 24.40 0.14 -5.34
C LEU A 91 25.27 -0.07 -4.08
N ASP A 92 24.90 -0.97 -3.17
CA ASP A 92 25.68 -1.26 -1.96
C ASP A 92 27.01 -1.99 -2.26
N GLY A 93 27.13 -2.64 -3.42
CA GLY A 93 28.33 -3.38 -3.82
C GLY A 93 28.69 -4.54 -2.86
N ALA A 94 29.90 -5.10 -3.01
CA ALA A 94 30.35 -6.25 -2.22
C ALA A 94 30.76 -5.90 -0.78
N GLY A 95 30.96 -4.62 -0.45
CA GLY A 95 31.40 -4.14 0.86
C GLY A 95 30.28 -3.76 1.83
N GLY A 96 29.04 -3.69 1.35
CA GLY A 96 27.87 -3.28 2.13
C GLY A 96 27.74 -1.75 2.30
N GLY A 97 26.48 -1.29 2.33
CA GLY A 97 26.05 0.07 2.72
C GLY A 97 26.81 1.23 2.08
N THR A 98 26.44 1.63 0.86
CA THR A 98 26.95 2.87 0.27
C THR A 98 25.99 4.04 0.53
N THR A 99 26.51 5.27 0.61
CA THR A 99 25.64 6.47 0.72
C THR A 99 24.63 6.54 -0.42
N ALA A 100 25.02 6.12 -1.64
CA ALA A 100 24.11 6.06 -2.77
C ALA A 100 23.00 5.01 -2.57
N GLY A 101 23.35 3.80 -2.11
CA GLY A 101 22.40 2.75 -1.78
C GLY A 101 21.41 3.19 -0.70
N ASP A 102 21.89 3.80 0.38
CA ASP A 102 21.07 4.32 1.47
C ASP A 102 20.10 5.42 1.03
N LEU A 103 20.58 6.39 0.23
CA LEU A 103 19.73 7.47 -0.29
C LEU A 103 18.64 6.93 -1.23
N VAL A 104 18.98 5.98 -2.10
CA VAL A 104 18.00 5.33 -2.97
C VAL A 104 17.02 4.50 -2.15
N PHE A 105 17.48 3.78 -1.13
CA PHE A 105 16.60 3.03 -0.23
C PHE A 105 15.65 3.96 0.53
N GLY A 106 16.06 5.19 0.86
CA GLY A 106 15.19 6.22 1.44
C GLY A 106 13.93 6.50 0.61
N LEU A 107 13.98 6.33 -0.72
CA LEU A 107 12.80 6.46 -1.59
C LEU A 107 11.73 5.40 -1.29
N HIS A 108 12.09 4.27 -0.68
CA HIS A 108 11.15 3.23 -0.25
C HIS A 108 10.15 3.78 0.77
N ALA A 109 10.65 4.56 1.75
CA ALA A 109 9.82 5.20 2.76
C ALA A 109 8.91 6.27 2.13
N VAL A 110 9.45 7.10 1.25
CA VAL A 110 8.68 8.15 0.54
C VAL A 110 7.58 7.54 -0.33
N ASN A 111 7.89 6.50 -1.10
CA ASN A 111 6.91 5.74 -1.88
C ASN A 111 5.85 5.09 -0.98
N GLY A 112 6.24 4.62 0.21
CA GLY A 112 5.32 4.08 1.21
C GLY A 112 4.29 5.12 1.65
N LEU A 113 4.72 6.36 1.89
CA LEU A 113 3.82 7.46 2.24
C LEU A 113 2.86 7.79 1.10
N ALA A 114 3.32 7.73 -0.16
CA ALA A 114 2.46 7.88 -1.33
C ALA A 114 1.39 6.78 -1.38
N ILE A 115 1.75 5.52 -1.11
CA ILE A 115 0.80 4.40 -1.03
C ILE A 115 -0.25 4.64 0.05
N VAL A 116 0.15 5.08 1.26
CA VAL A 116 -0.77 5.43 2.34
C VAL A 116 -1.75 6.52 1.91
N ALA A 117 -1.26 7.59 1.30
CA ALA A 117 -2.08 8.71 0.87
C ALA A 117 -3.12 8.32 -0.19
N VAL A 118 -2.72 7.54 -1.20
CA VAL A 118 -3.61 7.06 -2.27
C VAL A 118 -4.61 6.05 -1.72
N THR A 119 -4.16 5.09 -0.90
CA THR A 119 -5.03 4.09 -0.26
C THR A 119 -6.07 4.76 0.64
N GLY A 120 -5.69 5.78 1.40
CA GLY A 120 -6.62 6.58 2.20
C GLY A 120 -7.67 7.30 1.35
N ARG A 121 -7.30 7.82 0.16
CA ARG A 121 -8.27 8.41 -0.79
C ARG A 121 -9.24 7.36 -1.33
N ILE A 122 -8.75 6.18 -1.72
CA ILE A 122 -9.59 5.05 -2.17
C ILE A 122 -10.60 4.68 -1.09
N LEU A 123 -10.15 4.50 0.15
CA LEU A 123 -11.01 4.14 1.28
C LEU A 123 -12.12 5.18 1.52
N ARG A 124 -11.78 6.48 1.50
CA ARG A 124 -12.78 7.55 1.65
C ARG A 124 -13.83 7.53 0.53
N GLN A 125 -13.41 7.38 -0.72
CA GLN A 125 -14.34 7.33 -1.86
C GLN A 125 -15.18 6.04 -1.86
N ALA A 126 -14.60 4.90 -1.52
CA ALA A 126 -15.33 3.63 -1.40
C ALA A 126 -16.42 3.70 -0.31
N ARG A 127 -16.15 4.39 0.80
CA ARG A 127 -17.16 4.66 1.86
C ARG A 127 -18.31 5.51 1.32
N GLN A 128 -18.01 6.59 0.60
CA GLN A 128 -19.03 7.46 0.01
C GLN A 128 -19.95 6.69 -0.95
N LEU A 129 -19.39 5.86 -1.83
CA LEU A 129 -20.16 5.06 -2.79
C LEU A 129 -20.99 3.94 -2.15
N SER A 130 -20.67 3.57 -0.92
CA SER A 130 -21.34 2.50 -0.17
C SER A 130 -22.43 3.02 0.78
N ARG A 131 -22.55 4.34 0.96
CA ARG A 131 -23.63 4.94 1.75
C ARG A 131 -24.98 4.74 1.04
N PRO A 132 -26.05 4.35 1.77
CA PRO A 132 -27.40 4.38 1.23
C PRO A 132 -27.77 5.79 0.77
N ALA A 133 -28.58 5.91 -0.28
CA ALA A 133 -29.21 7.19 -0.60
C ALA A 133 -30.08 7.60 0.59
N ALA A 134 -29.98 8.87 1.02
CA ALA A 134 -30.88 9.39 2.04
C ALA A 134 -32.33 9.25 1.53
N PRO A 135 -33.31 8.88 2.39
CA PRO A 135 -34.71 8.94 2.00
C PRO A 135 -35.00 10.35 1.51
N THR A 136 -35.48 10.49 0.27
CA THR A 136 -35.99 11.76 -0.22
C THR A 136 -37.18 12.11 0.67
N GLU A 137 -37.02 13.11 1.52
CA GLU A 137 -38.12 13.70 2.26
C GLU A 137 -39.10 14.24 1.20
N GLN A 138 -40.21 13.53 1.00
CA GLN A 138 -41.29 14.01 0.15
C GLN A 138 -41.87 15.23 0.84
N ALA A 139 -41.53 16.43 0.34
CA ALA A 139 -42.17 17.66 0.79
C ALA A 139 -43.68 17.59 0.49
N PRO A 140 -44.54 18.04 1.41
CA PRO A 140 -46.00 17.99 1.30
C PRO A 140 -46.55 18.88 0.19
#